data_AF-A0A2V8BZ52-F1
#
_entry.id   AF-A0A2V8BZ52-F1
#
_cell.length_a   1.000
_cell.length_b   1.000
_cell.length_c   1.000
_cell.angle_alpha   90.00
_cell.angle_beta   90.00
_cell.angle_gamma   90.00
#
_symmetry.space_group_name_H-M   'P 1'
#
loop_
_entity.id
_entity.type
_entity.pdbx_description
1 polymer ?
#
loop_
_entity_poly.entity_id
_entity_poly.type
_entity_poly.pdbx_seq_one_letter_code
_entity_poly.pdbx_strand_id
1 'polypeptide(L)'
;MTEPAASPVATTITLRVAEARVEDIGHAVARLAAADLDRLQAHHGDILRITGRTVAVARAEASDRGVDGLIQIDGTVRSNCGAGLQEPVSVTPIDAAPAVAVRFSPLWDGAAPAIIAPDRMLADLVGVPVVTGAAVRVPTYAKAVNFQVVRTIPAGPVVIGPRTDLRVVEGEQTAARAPAVSYEDIGGLEREVARVREIVELPLKHARVFERLGILAPKGVLLYGPPGTGKTLLARAVAAESRVHFIHLNGPEIMRKFYGESEARLREVFEEAARHAPAILFIDEIDAVAPKRTDVAGEVEKRVVAQLLSLMDGFVSRGQVIVIGATNIPEVLDPALRRPGRFDREIDIGVPNTQARLQILKIHTRAMPLGADVHLPEIAEHSHGFVGADLEALCQEVGMIALRRFLAGSAGSDTTGGSAGDAGDLSSLQVTHTDFVTGLKEVEPSATREFFIEKSTSTFASIGGLDSVKRLVDAVVEHSHVHDEIYQRVGLTPPRGLLLVGPSGTGKTAIVRALSGEKQIPLIAIDGPQLYSRWLGESEKALREVFKKARRTAPCLLFFDTIDAIAPKAGADQSGADVHHRMLSQLLREIDNLRDVNGVILLAATNRPEGVEPALLRSG
;
A
#
# COMPACT_ATOMS: atom_id res chain seq x y z
N MET A 1 -62.20 24.51 -6.09
CA MET A 1 -61.51 23.22 -5.85
C MET A 1 -60.42 23.12 -6.91
N THR A 2 -59.19 23.42 -6.54
CA THR A 2 -58.02 23.27 -7.42
C THR A 2 -57.53 21.84 -7.29
N GLU A 3 -57.39 21.13 -8.41
CA GLU A 3 -56.80 19.79 -8.41
C GLU A 3 -55.35 19.84 -7.93
N PRO A 4 -54.88 18.84 -7.16
CA PRO A 4 -53.45 18.72 -6.87
C PRO A 4 -52.74 18.36 -8.18
N ALA A 5 -51.78 19.19 -8.60
CA ALA A 5 -50.94 18.89 -9.75
C ALA A 5 -50.24 17.54 -9.52
N ALA A 6 -50.37 16.63 -10.48
CA ALA A 6 -49.70 15.33 -10.42
C ALA A 6 -48.19 15.54 -10.39
N SER A 7 -47.52 15.05 -9.34
CA SER A 7 -46.07 15.04 -9.26
C SER A 7 -45.50 14.30 -10.48
N PRO A 8 -44.41 14.80 -11.10
CA PRO A 8 -43.81 14.12 -12.25
C PRO A 8 -43.39 12.71 -11.83
N VAL A 9 -43.73 11.71 -12.66
CA VAL A 9 -43.31 10.32 -12.43
C VAL A 9 -41.81 10.25 -12.65
N ALA A 10 -41.04 10.28 -11.56
CA ALA A 10 -39.59 10.34 -11.60
C ALA A 10 -39.00 9.15 -12.37
N THR A 11 -38.28 9.44 -13.45
CA THR A 11 -37.73 8.43 -14.35
C THR A 11 -36.71 7.57 -13.63
N THR A 12 -36.91 6.25 -13.62
CA THR A 12 -36.00 5.30 -12.97
C THR A 12 -35.21 4.55 -14.03
N ILE A 13 -33.88 4.51 -13.90
CA ILE A 13 -33.00 3.69 -14.75
C ILE A 13 -32.14 2.75 -13.91
N THR A 14 -31.72 1.63 -14.51
CA THR A 14 -30.76 0.71 -13.89
C THR A 14 -29.36 0.98 -14.41
N LEU A 15 -28.41 1.17 -13.50
CA LEU A 15 -26.98 1.41 -13.80
C LEU A 15 -26.12 0.43 -13.03
N ARG A 16 -24.87 0.21 -13.46
CA ARG A 16 -23.88 -0.60 -12.73
C ARG A 16 -22.94 0.28 -11.93
N VAL A 17 -22.67 -0.12 -10.70
CA VAL A 17 -21.79 0.62 -9.80
C VAL A 17 -20.32 0.56 -10.26
N ALA A 18 -19.67 1.70 -10.28
CA ALA A 18 -18.25 1.87 -10.56
C ALA A 18 -17.57 2.71 -9.45
N GLU A 19 -16.24 2.72 -9.46
CA GLU A 19 -15.41 3.40 -8.47
C GLU A 19 -15.51 4.94 -8.60
N ALA A 20 -15.49 5.63 -7.47
CA ALA A 20 -15.52 7.10 -7.41
C ALA A 20 -14.16 7.72 -7.77
N ARG A 21 -14.13 9.04 -8.01
CA ARG A 21 -12.88 9.78 -8.02
C ARG A 21 -12.45 10.07 -6.58
N VAL A 22 -11.14 10.25 -6.37
CA VAL A 22 -10.58 10.55 -5.03
C VAL A 22 -11.16 11.83 -4.42
N GLU A 23 -11.50 12.81 -5.28
CA GLU A 23 -12.15 14.08 -4.93
C GLU A 23 -13.62 13.96 -4.49
N ASP A 24 -14.30 12.86 -4.80
CA ASP A 24 -15.73 12.66 -4.53
C ASP A 24 -16.00 11.96 -3.18
N ILE A 25 -14.97 11.37 -2.55
CA ILE A 25 -15.10 10.46 -1.40
C ILE A 25 -15.58 11.22 -0.16
N GLY A 26 -16.63 10.72 0.49
CA GLY A 26 -17.25 11.35 1.67
C GLY A 26 -18.27 12.45 1.34
N HIS A 27 -18.29 12.99 0.13
CA HIS A 27 -19.23 14.05 -0.29
C HIS A 27 -20.56 13.52 -0.84
N ALA A 28 -20.76 12.20 -0.86
CA ALA A 28 -21.92 11.51 -1.43
C ALA A 28 -22.28 12.00 -2.85
N VAL A 29 -21.28 12.04 -3.72
CA VAL A 29 -21.41 12.36 -5.15
C VAL A 29 -21.67 11.09 -5.96
N ALA A 30 -22.55 11.20 -6.96
CA ALA A 30 -22.82 10.18 -7.96
C ALA A 30 -22.52 10.73 -9.36
N ARG A 31 -21.37 10.35 -9.96
CA ARG A 31 -21.04 10.78 -11.32
C ARG A 31 -21.62 9.84 -12.38
N LEU A 32 -22.20 10.45 -13.41
CA LEU A 32 -22.96 9.80 -14.47
C LEU A 32 -22.50 10.28 -15.86
N ALA A 33 -22.69 9.45 -16.89
CA ALA A 33 -22.55 9.89 -18.27
C ALA A 33 -23.67 10.89 -18.64
N ALA A 34 -23.39 11.84 -19.53
CA ALA A 34 -24.39 12.84 -19.95
C ALA A 34 -25.67 12.19 -20.50
N ALA A 35 -25.52 11.13 -21.31
CA ALA A 35 -26.65 10.36 -21.84
C ALA A 35 -27.51 9.71 -20.75
N ASP A 36 -26.93 9.32 -19.60
CA ASP A 36 -27.70 8.74 -18.48
C ASP A 36 -28.37 9.82 -17.62
N LEU A 37 -27.78 11.01 -17.49
CA LEU A 37 -28.43 12.18 -16.89
C LEU A 37 -29.66 12.61 -17.73
N ASP A 38 -29.50 12.70 -19.06
CA ASP A 38 -30.60 13.00 -19.99
C ASP A 38 -31.72 11.95 -19.89
N ARG A 39 -31.37 10.66 -19.78
CA ARG A 39 -32.34 9.56 -19.59
C ARG A 39 -33.02 9.59 -18.22
N LEU A 40 -32.34 10.05 -17.17
CA LEU A 40 -32.93 10.31 -15.85
C LEU A 40 -33.80 11.57 -15.83
N GLN A 41 -33.63 12.47 -16.79
CA GLN A 41 -34.10 13.86 -16.75
C GLN A 41 -33.56 14.63 -15.53
N ALA A 42 -32.33 14.30 -15.13
CA ALA A 42 -31.64 14.88 -13.97
C ALA A 42 -30.58 15.89 -14.41
N HIS A 43 -30.47 16.98 -13.66
CA HIS A 43 -29.49 18.03 -13.85
C HIS A 43 -28.33 17.91 -12.85
N HIS A 44 -27.29 18.70 -13.11
CA HIS A 44 -26.13 18.81 -12.24
C HIS A 44 -26.56 19.41 -10.88
N GLY A 45 -26.28 18.69 -9.79
CA GLY A 45 -26.70 19.07 -8.43
C GLY A 45 -28.00 18.44 -7.93
N ASP A 46 -28.80 17.79 -8.79
CA ASP A 46 -30.03 17.11 -8.38
C ASP A 46 -29.75 15.96 -7.42
N ILE A 47 -30.66 15.66 -6.49
CA ILE A 47 -30.46 14.54 -5.56
C ILE A 47 -31.05 13.25 -6.15
N LEU A 48 -30.24 12.20 -6.15
CA LEU A 48 -30.58 10.89 -6.65
C LEU A 48 -30.81 9.94 -5.49
N ARG A 49 -31.92 9.21 -5.54
CA ARG A 49 -32.15 8.02 -4.72
C ARG A 49 -31.52 6.82 -5.42
N ILE A 50 -30.58 6.17 -4.75
CA ILE A 50 -29.89 4.97 -5.24
C ILE A 50 -30.39 3.78 -4.44
N THR A 51 -31.09 2.86 -5.10
CA THR A 51 -31.69 1.67 -4.48
C THR A 51 -30.96 0.42 -4.94
N GLY A 52 -30.28 -0.25 -4.00
CA GLY A 52 -29.72 -1.58 -4.14
C GLY A 52 -30.45 -2.55 -3.24
N ARG A 53 -29.74 -3.20 -2.30
CA ARG A 53 -30.36 -3.98 -1.20
C ARG A 53 -30.97 -3.06 -0.13
N THR A 54 -30.43 -1.86 0.00
CA THR A 54 -30.89 -0.75 0.85
C THR A 54 -30.94 0.54 0.02
N VAL A 55 -31.21 1.68 0.66
CA VAL A 55 -31.35 2.98 -0.03
C VAL A 55 -30.25 3.92 0.42
N ALA A 56 -29.52 4.50 -0.54
CA ALA A 56 -28.68 5.67 -0.33
C ALA A 56 -29.24 6.89 -1.08
N VAL A 57 -28.67 8.04 -0.79
CA VAL A 57 -28.87 9.30 -1.52
C VAL A 57 -27.52 9.87 -1.92
N ALA A 58 -27.44 10.48 -3.09
CA ALA A 58 -26.22 11.09 -3.62
C ALA A 58 -26.56 12.27 -4.54
N ARG A 59 -25.62 13.21 -4.71
CA ARG A 59 -25.78 14.36 -5.61
C ARG A 59 -25.34 13.99 -7.03
N ALA A 60 -26.18 14.29 -8.02
CA ALA A 60 -25.90 14.06 -9.44
C ALA A 60 -24.79 14.98 -9.94
N GLU A 61 -23.77 14.39 -10.53
CA GLU A 61 -22.63 15.09 -11.12
C GLU A 61 -22.35 14.51 -12.51
N ALA A 62 -21.86 15.34 -13.43
CA ALA A 62 -21.43 14.86 -14.74
C ALA A 62 -20.06 14.16 -14.62
N SER A 63 -19.82 13.14 -15.44
CA SER A 63 -18.50 12.53 -15.61
C SER A 63 -17.94 12.80 -17.01
N ASP A 64 -16.85 13.57 -17.08
CA ASP A 64 -16.13 13.91 -18.33
C ASP A 64 -15.55 12.69 -19.06
N ARG A 65 -15.51 11.54 -18.38
CA ARG A 65 -15.03 10.24 -18.88
C ARG A 65 -16.02 9.10 -18.54
N GLY A 66 -17.29 9.44 -18.31
CA GLY A 66 -18.32 8.47 -17.98
C GLY A 66 -18.55 7.49 -19.13
N VAL A 67 -18.77 6.22 -18.79
CA VAL A 67 -19.23 5.19 -19.74
C VAL A 67 -20.72 4.99 -19.49
N ASP A 68 -21.51 5.03 -20.55
CA ASP A 68 -22.96 4.81 -20.49
C ASP A 68 -23.31 3.50 -19.75
N GLY A 69 -24.31 3.57 -18.88
CA GLY A 69 -24.73 2.47 -18.03
C GLY A 69 -23.95 2.33 -16.72
N LEU A 70 -22.99 3.21 -16.42
CA LEU A 70 -22.24 3.22 -15.15
C LEU A 70 -22.61 4.40 -14.24
N ILE A 71 -22.58 4.15 -12.93
CA ILE A 71 -22.68 5.17 -11.87
C ILE A 71 -21.45 5.10 -10.97
N GLN A 72 -20.67 6.18 -10.90
CA GLN A 72 -19.50 6.28 -10.04
C GLN A 72 -19.91 6.82 -8.67
N ILE A 73 -19.76 6.01 -7.62
CA ILE A 73 -20.13 6.34 -6.23
C ILE A 73 -19.11 5.77 -5.26
N ASP A 74 -18.87 6.47 -4.15
CA ASP A 74 -17.82 6.10 -3.18
C ASP A 74 -18.20 4.89 -2.30
N GLY A 75 -17.22 4.33 -1.59
CA GLY A 75 -17.44 3.22 -0.65
C GLY A 75 -18.54 3.49 0.40
N THR A 76 -18.71 4.75 0.81
CA THR A 76 -19.76 5.17 1.75
C THR A 76 -21.16 4.98 1.15
N VAL A 77 -21.41 5.53 -0.04
CA VAL A 77 -22.68 5.41 -0.75
C VAL A 77 -22.93 3.95 -1.17
N ARG A 78 -21.90 3.21 -1.63
CA ARG A 78 -21.98 1.76 -1.92
C ARG A 78 -22.42 0.93 -0.72
N SER A 79 -21.87 1.24 0.46
CA SER A 79 -22.28 0.61 1.73
C SER A 79 -23.73 0.94 2.05
N ASN A 80 -24.11 2.23 1.97
CA ASN A 80 -25.46 2.71 2.29
C ASN A 80 -26.56 2.13 1.40
N CYS A 81 -26.34 1.99 0.09
CA CYS A 81 -27.33 1.39 -0.83
C CYS A 81 -27.24 -0.15 -0.88
N GLY A 82 -26.24 -0.73 -0.22
CA GLY A 82 -26.03 -2.16 -0.24
C GLY A 82 -25.78 -2.67 -1.66
N ALA A 83 -25.00 -1.94 -2.48
CA ALA A 83 -24.50 -2.39 -3.80
C ALA A 83 -22.95 -2.38 -3.88
N GLY A 84 -22.35 -3.43 -4.44
CA GLY A 84 -20.91 -3.56 -4.66
C GLY A 84 -20.52 -3.21 -6.10
N LEU A 85 -19.22 -3.15 -6.40
CA LEU A 85 -18.76 -2.85 -7.76
C LEU A 85 -19.33 -3.83 -8.79
N GLN A 86 -19.78 -3.28 -9.92
CA GLN A 86 -20.48 -3.96 -11.03
C GLN A 86 -21.86 -4.56 -10.69
N GLU A 87 -22.35 -4.47 -9.44
CA GLU A 87 -23.75 -4.79 -9.13
C GLU A 87 -24.69 -3.73 -9.76
N PRO A 88 -25.89 -4.12 -10.24
CA PRO A 88 -26.89 -3.18 -10.73
C PRO A 88 -27.59 -2.46 -9.57
N VAL A 89 -27.85 -1.16 -9.74
CA VAL A 89 -28.66 -0.32 -8.85
C VAL A 89 -29.73 0.41 -9.65
N SER A 90 -30.89 0.63 -9.03
CA SER A 90 -31.94 1.48 -9.57
C SER A 90 -31.75 2.91 -9.07
N VAL A 91 -31.67 3.85 -10.00
CA VAL A 91 -31.42 5.27 -9.74
C VAL A 91 -32.65 6.07 -10.17
N THR A 92 -33.09 7.01 -9.32
CA THR A 92 -34.28 7.84 -9.55
C THR A 92 -34.04 9.24 -8.96
N PRO A 93 -34.35 10.34 -9.67
CA PRO A 93 -34.27 11.69 -9.11
C PRO A 93 -35.30 11.86 -8.00
N ILE A 94 -34.97 12.64 -6.97
CA ILE A 94 -35.86 12.96 -5.85
C ILE A 94 -35.70 14.42 -5.41
N ASP A 95 -36.81 15.03 -5.03
CA ASP A 95 -36.78 16.31 -4.30
C ASP A 95 -36.28 16.06 -2.87
N ALA A 96 -35.18 16.71 -2.50
CA ALA A 96 -34.63 16.67 -1.14
C ALA A 96 -34.68 18.07 -0.52
N ALA A 97 -35.32 18.18 0.65
CA ALA A 97 -35.43 19.46 1.35
C ALA A 97 -34.09 19.86 2.00
N PRO A 98 -33.81 21.16 2.19
CA PRO A 98 -32.69 21.59 3.03
C PRO A 98 -32.91 21.14 4.48
N ALA A 99 -31.88 20.57 5.09
CA ALA A 99 -31.94 20.08 6.46
C ALA A 99 -32.00 21.25 7.46
N VAL A 100 -32.99 21.22 8.36
CA VAL A 100 -33.08 22.12 9.52
C VAL A 100 -32.17 21.61 10.64
N ALA A 101 -32.21 20.30 10.89
CA ALA A 101 -31.39 19.66 11.90
C ALA A 101 -31.08 18.20 11.52
N VAL A 102 -29.89 17.73 11.88
CA VAL A 102 -29.48 16.32 11.72
C VAL A 102 -28.88 15.83 13.04
N ARG A 103 -29.12 14.56 13.36
CA ARG A 103 -28.57 13.87 14.54
C ARG A 103 -27.71 12.71 14.11
N PHE A 104 -26.51 12.64 14.68
CA PHE A 104 -25.51 11.64 14.35
C PHE A 104 -25.15 10.79 15.59
N SER A 105 -24.78 9.54 15.37
CA SER A 105 -24.12 8.68 16.36
C SER A 105 -22.79 8.18 15.78
N PRO A 106 -21.66 8.19 16.53
CA PRO A 106 -20.37 7.76 16.01
C PRO A 106 -20.32 6.24 15.82
N LEU A 107 -19.97 5.79 14.61
CA LEU A 107 -19.78 4.37 14.26
C LEU A 107 -18.32 3.99 14.41
N TRP A 108 -17.94 3.62 15.63
CA TRP A 108 -16.54 3.40 15.97
C TRP A 108 -16.40 2.57 17.27
N ASP A 109 -15.20 2.05 17.55
CA ASP A 109 -14.94 1.09 18.64
C ASP A 109 -13.74 1.58 19.49
N GLY A 110 -13.96 1.98 20.76
CA GLY A 110 -12.92 2.52 21.66
C GLY A 110 -13.37 3.61 22.65
N ALA A 111 -12.40 4.39 23.17
CA ALA A 111 -12.60 5.56 24.06
C ALA A 111 -12.72 6.91 23.30
N ALA A 112 -13.91 7.54 23.36
CA ALA A 112 -14.42 8.58 22.43
C ALA A 112 -13.36 9.49 21.75
N PRO A 113 -13.33 9.61 20.41
CA PRO A 113 -12.52 10.63 19.76
C PRO A 113 -12.99 12.00 20.26
N ALA A 114 -12.02 12.89 20.54
CA ALA A 114 -12.29 14.21 21.11
C ALA A 114 -13.43 14.90 20.33
N ILE A 115 -14.39 15.44 21.07
CA ILE A 115 -15.67 15.98 20.59
C ILE A 115 -15.43 16.80 19.32
N ILE A 116 -15.85 16.26 18.16
CA ILE A 116 -15.79 17.02 16.91
C ILE A 116 -16.73 18.20 17.07
N ALA A 117 -16.17 19.42 17.05
CA ALA A 117 -16.94 20.65 17.11
C ALA A 117 -18.02 20.62 15.99
N PRO A 118 -19.32 20.76 16.32
CA PRO A 118 -20.39 20.65 15.33
C PRO A 118 -20.23 21.60 14.13
N ASP A 119 -19.65 22.79 14.35
CA ASP A 119 -19.42 23.79 13.31
C ASP A 119 -18.40 23.33 12.25
N ARG A 120 -17.39 22.55 12.65
CA ARG A 120 -16.44 21.94 11.70
C ARG A 120 -17.10 20.82 10.92
N MET A 121 -17.79 19.92 11.62
CA MET A 121 -18.56 18.85 10.98
C MET A 121 -19.60 19.41 10.00
N LEU A 122 -20.15 20.59 10.29
CA LEU A 122 -21.02 21.32 9.37
C LEU A 122 -20.27 21.79 8.13
N ALA A 123 -19.11 22.45 8.28
CA ALA A 123 -18.30 22.92 7.16
C ALA A 123 -17.92 21.79 6.18
N ASP A 124 -17.49 20.63 6.70
CA ASP A 124 -17.10 19.47 5.89
C ASP A 124 -18.29 18.77 5.20
N LEU A 125 -19.53 18.96 5.71
CA LEU A 125 -20.75 18.30 5.22
C LEU A 125 -21.72 19.22 4.44
N VAL A 126 -21.39 20.50 4.22
CA VAL A 126 -22.27 21.38 3.42
C VAL A 126 -22.46 20.82 2.00
N GLY A 127 -23.71 20.71 1.56
CA GLY A 127 -24.08 20.17 0.25
C GLY A 127 -24.11 18.64 0.18
N VAL A 128 -23.84 17.92 1.28
CA VAL A 128 -23.91 16.46 1.34
C VAL A 128 -25.37 16.02 1.58
N PRO A 129 -25.97 15.21 0.69
CA PRO A 129 -27.29 14.62 0.93
C PRO A 129 -27.20 13.47 1.94
N VAL A 130 -28.16 13.42 2.86
CA VAL A 130 -28.24 12.40 3.92
C VAL A 130 -29.65 11.86 4.10
N VAL A 131 -29.76 10.63 4.59
CA VAL A 131 -31.03 9.97 4.94
C VAL A 131 -30.85 9.20 6.24
N THR A 132 -31.90 9.11 7.06
CA THR A 132 -31.89 8.34 8.32
C THR A 132 -31.45 6.89 8.09
N GLY A 133 -30.54 6.42 8.93
CA GLY A 133 -29.94 5.08 8.88
C GLY A 133 -28.60 5.02 8.10
N ALA A 134 -28.32 5.99 7.23
CA ALA A 134 -27.10 6.02 6.42
C ALA A 134 -25.85 6.33 7.25
N ALA A 135 -24.71 5.76 6.85
CA ALA A 135 -23.38 6.15 7.29
C ALA A 135 -22.88 7.38 6.50
N VAL A 136 -22.21 8.29 7.18
CA VAL A 136 -21.57 9.50 6.63
C VAL A 136 -20.14 9.54 7.13
N ARG A 137 -19.19 9.80 6.23
CA ARG A 137 -17.76 9.82 6.53
C ARG A 137 -17.31 11.26 6.74
N VAL A 138 -16.95 11.62 7.97
CA VAL A 138 -16.46 12.96 8.31
C VAL A 138 -14.93 12.93 8.35
N PRO A 139 -14.23 13.76 7.57
CA PRO A 139 -12.79 13.90 7.70
C PRO A 139 -12.43 14.52 9.06
N THR A 140 -11.41 13.99 9.72
CA THR A 140 -10.80 14.64 10.90
C THR A 140 -9.29 14.71 10.69
N TYR A 141 -8.58 15.59 11.40
CA TYR A 141 -7.16 15.86 11.18
C TYR A 141 -6.25 14.61 11.15
N ALA A 142 -6.62 13.52 11.83
CA ALA A 142 -5.83 12.29 11.87
C ALA A 142 -6.47 11.13 11.08
N LYS A 143 -7.76 10.83 11.29
CA LYS A 143 -8.48 9.73 10.62
C LYS A 143 -9.95 10.10 10.37
N ALA A 144 -10.48 9.78 9.21
CA ALA A 144 -11.90 9.98 8.92
C ALA A 144 -12.76 9.12 9.86
N VAL A 145 -13.73 9.73 10.54
CA VAL A 145 -14.65 9.05 11.46
C VAL A 145 -15.99 8.85 10.77
N ASN A 146 -16.54 7.65 10.89
CA ASN A 146 -17.86 7.35 10.35
C ASN A 146 -18.94 7.66 11.38
N PHE A 147 -20.04 8.26 10.94
CA PHE A 147 -21.21 8.58 11.76
C PHE A 147 -22.46 7.99 11.11
N GLN A 148 -23.38 7.46 11.91
CA GLN A 148 -24.71 7.09 11.44
C GLN A 148 -25.68 8.25 11.62
N VAL A 149 -26.48 8.54 10.60
CA VAL A 149 -27.59 9.50 10.67
C VAL A 149 -28.73 8.86 11.46
N VAL A 150 -28.88 9.25 12.73
CA VAL A 150 -29.95 8.76 13.63
C VAL A 150 -31.29 9.37 13.25
N ARG A 151 -31.30 10.64 12.83
CA ARG A 151 -32.53 11.38 12.50
C ARG A 151 -32.26 12.61 11.63
N THR A 152 -33.15 12.87 10.68
CA THR A 152 -33.23 14.11 9.88
C THR A 152 -34.48 14.92 10.24
N ILE A 153 -34.40 16.25 10.10
CA ILE A 153 -35.53 17.18 10.17
C ILE A 153 -35.44 18.13 8.95
N PRO A 154 -36.44 18.14 8.03
CA PRO A 154 -37.61 17.26 7.98
C PRO A 154 -37.22 15.77 7.82
N ALA A 155 -38.16 14.87 8.11
CA ALA A 155 -37.93 13.44 8.01
C ALA A 155 -37.87 12.98 6.54
N GLY A 156 -36.86 12.18 6.20
CA GLY A 156 -36.60 11.70 4.84
C GLY A 156 -35.23 12.14 4.32
N PRO A 157 -35.01 12.05 2.99
CA PRO A 157 -33.85 12.63 2.31
C PRO A 157 -33.76 14.14 2.52
N VAL A 158 -32.61 14.62 2.99
CA VAL A 158 -32.34 16.06 3.15
C VAL A 158 -30.91 16.40 2.72
N VAL A 159 -30.67 17.64 2.31
CA VAL A 159 -29.33 18.15 2.02
C VAL A 159 -28.85 19.02 3.17
N ILE A 160 -27.66 18.75 3.70
CA ILE A 160 -27.06 19.57 4.76
C ILE A 160 -26.70 20.94 4.16
N GLY A 161 -27.19 22.02 4.76
CA GLY A 161 -26.92 23.40 4.34
C GLY A 161 -26.14 24.18 5.41
N PRO A 162 -25.61 25.36 5.12
CA PRO A 162 -24.75 26.13 6.02
C PRO A 162 -25.44 26.69 7.29
N ARG A 163 -26.71 26.31 7.54
CA ARG A 163 -27.50 26.70 8.72
C ARG A 163 -28.15 25.50 9.42
N THR A 164 -27.75 24.28 9.09
CA THR A 164 -28.31 23.06 9.69
C THR A 164 -27.76 22.82 11.09
N ASP A 165 -28.63 22.65 12.10
CA ASP A 165 -28.24 22.28 13.47
C ASP A 165 -27.78 20.81 13.50
N LEU A 166 -26.47 20.59 13.43
CA LEU A 166 -25.85 19.26 13.60
C LEU A 166 -25.58 19.00 15.07
N ARG A 167 -25.94 17.79 15.55
CA ARG A 167 -25.53 17.32 16.87
C ARG A 167 -25.15 15.85 16.84
N VAL A 168 -24.02 15.54 17.45
CA VAL A 168 -23.68 14.17 17.84
C VAL A 168 -24.47 13.85 19.11
N VAL A 169 -25.14 12.70 19.12
CA VAL A 169 -25.91 12.20 20.26
C VAL A 169 -25.15 11.00 20.82
N GLU A 170 -24.85 11.04 22.12
CA GLU A 170 -24.41 9.85 22.84
C GLU A 170 -25.62 8.90 22.95
N GLY A 171 -25.55 7.77 22.25
CA GLY A 171 -26.62 6.78 22.17
C GLY A 171 -26.04 5.38 22.00
N GLU A 172 -26.85 4.38 22.34
CA GLU A 172 -26.46 2.96 22.31
C GLU A 172 -25.80 2.58 20.98
N GLN A 173 -24.75 1.75 21.05
CA GLN A 173 -24.03 1.24 19.89
C GLN A 173 -25.01 0.58 18.91
N THR A 174 -25.30 1.24 17.79
CA THR A 174 -26.07 0.63 16.73
C THR A 174 -25.27 -0.54 16.15
N ALA A 175 -25.95 -1.66 15.89
CA ALA A 175 -25.32 -2.85 15.28
C ALA A 175 -24.80 -2.63 13.83
N ALA A 176 -24.92 -1.40 13.31
CA ALA A 176 -24.32 -0.97 12.06
C ALA A 176 -22.80 -0.89 12.21
N ARG A 177 -22.08 -1.84 11.63
CA ARG A 177 -20.62 -1.74 11.52
C ARG A 177 -20.26 -0.50 10.68
N ALA A 178 -19.23 0.23 11.10
CA ALA A 178 -18.65 1.30 10.30
C ALA A 178 -18.32 0.79 8.88
N PRO A 179 -18.55 1.58 7.82
CA PRO A 179 -18.15 1.17 6.47
C PRO A 179 -16.66 0.85 6.47
N ALA A 180 -16.35 -0.35 6.00
CA ALA A 180 -15.00 -0.90 5.99
C ALA A 180 -14.13 -0.21 4.92
N VAL A 181 -12.82 -0.45 4.99
CA VAL A 181 -11.83 0.07 4.03
C VAL A 181 -12.29 -0.22 2.59
N SER A 182 -12.34 0.81 1.75
CA SER A 182 -12.69 0.68 0.33
C SER A 182 -11.44 0.68 -0.55
N TYR A 183 -11.57 0.36 -1.84
CA TYR A 183 -10.44 0.42 -2.77
C TYR A 183 -9.89 1.84 -2.92
N GLU A 184 -10.73 2.87 -2.78
CA GLU A 184 -10.30 4.26 -2.84
C GLU A 184 -9.46 4.72 -1.63
N ASP A 185 -9.37 3.90 -0.57
CA ASP A 185 -8.44 4.10 0.54
C ASP A 185 -7.10 3.35 0.33
N ILE A 186 -6.86 2.77 -0.85
CA ILE A 186 -5.60 2.10 -1.25
C ILE A 186 -4.93 2.85 -2.41
N GLY A 187 -3.71 3.34 -2.20
CA GLY A 187 -2.92 4.00 -3.25
C GLY A 187 -1.90 3.06 -3.90
N GLY A 188 -1.83 3.06 -5.23
CA GLY A 188 -0.70 2.50 -5.99
C GLY A 188 -0.59 0.98 -6.08
N LEU A 189 -1.68 0.26 -5.76
CA LEU A 189 -1.78 -1.21 -5.81
C LEU A 189 -2.87 -1.68 -6.77
N GLU A 190 -3.22 -0.91 -7.80
CA GLU A 190 -4.38 -1.18 -8.66
C GLU A 190 -4.28 -2.54 -9.39
N ARG A 191 -3.06 -2.97 -9.73
CA ARG A 191 -2.80 -4.27 -10.38
C ARG A 191 -2.98 -5.42 -9.39
N GLU A 192 -2.50 -5.23 -8.17
CA GLU A 192 -2.53 -6.21 -7.08
C GLU A 192 -3.98 -6.37 -6.57
N VAL A 193 -4.71 -5.25 -6.41
CA VAL A 193 -6.15 -5.20 -6.17
C VAL A 193 -6.90 -5.98 -7.25
N ALA A 194 -6.67 -5.69 -8.53
CA ALA A 194 -7.34 -6.40 -9.62
C ALA A 194 -7.10 -7.92 -9.59
N ARG A 195 -5.86 -8.36 -9.33
CA ARG A 195 -5.50 -9.79 -9.23
C ARG A 195 -6.15 -10.49 -8.03
N VAL A 196 -6.09 -9.91 -6.82
CA VAL A 196 -6.74 -10.51 -5.64
C VAL A 196 -8.26 -10.51 -5.82
N ARG A 197 -8.83 -9.43 -6.36
CA ARG A 197 -10.25 -9.30 -6.65
C ARG A 197 -10.73 -10.34 -7.66
N GLU A 198 -9.99 -10.60 -8.74
CA GLU A 198 -10.31 -11.66 -9.71
C GLU A 198 -10.37 -13.02 -9.03
N ILE A 199 -9.35 -13.35 -8.22
CA ILE A 199 -9.25 -14.60 -7.48
C ILE A 199 -10.42 -14.80 -6.50
N VAL A 200 -10.88 -13.72 -5.87
CA VAL A 200 -12.00 -13.76 -4.91
C VAL A 200 -13.37 -13.74 -5.58
N GLU A 201 -13.59 -12.84 -6.55
CA GLU A 201 -14.92 -12.66 -7.15
C GLU A 201 -15.29 -13.74 -8.16
N LEU A 202 -14.35 -14.25 -8.98
CA LEU A 202 -14.70 -15.19 -10.05
C LEU A 202 -15.30 -16.51 -9.54
N PRO A 203 -14.74 -17.20 -8.52
CA PRO A 203 -15.34 -18.43 -8.00
C PRO A 203 -16.75 -18.20 -7.43
N LEU A 204 -16.93 -17.07 -6.71
CA LEU A 204 -18.19 -16.74 -6.04
C LEU A 204 -19.29 -16.33 -7.02
N LYS A 205 -18.96 -15.52 -8.04
CA LYS A 205 -19.94 -15.02 -9.04
C LYS A 205 -20.20 -16.03 -10.17
N HIS A 206 -19.24 -16.90 -10.49
CA HIS A 206 -19.28 -17.74 -11.69
C HIS A 206 -19.05 -19.26 -11.44
N ALA A 207 -19.42 -19.78 -10.25
CA ALA A 207 -19.26 -21.21 -9.90
C ALA A 207 -19.66 -22.20 -11.01
N ARG A 208 -20.82 -22.00 -11.67
CA ARG A 208 -21.29 -22.86 -12.80
C ARG A 208 -20.35 -22.88 -14.00
N VAL A 209 -19.56 -21.83 -14.20
CA VAL A 209 -18.56 -21.74 -15.28
C VAL A 209 -17.34 -22.60 -14.94
N PHE A 210 -16.88 -22.56 -13.68
CA PHE A 210 -15.80 -23.44 -13.19
C PHE A 210 -16.21 -24.92 -13.31
N GLU A 211 -17.42 -25.27 -12.85
CA GLU A 211 -17.99 -26.61 -12.99
C GLU A 211 -18.03 -27.09 -14.46
N ARG A 212 -18.52 -26.25 -15.37
CA ARG A 212 -18.62 -26.58 -16.80
C ARG A 212 -17.27 -26.68 -17.52
N LEU A 213 -16.29 -25.88 -17.11
CA LEU A 213 -14.92 -25.94 -17.63
C LEU A 213 -14.09 -27.08 -17.01
N GLY A 214 -14.57 -27.71 -15.93
CA GLY A 214 -13.83 -28.75 -15.22
C GLY A 214 -12.59 -28.24 -14.48
N ILE A 215 -12.53 -26.94 -14.19
CA ILE A 215 -11.39 -26.30 -13.50
C ILE A 215 -11.71 -26.08 -12.02
N LEU A 216 -10.70 -26.25 -11.18
CA LEU A 216 -10.80 -25.95 -9.75
C LEU A 216 -10.65 -24.44 -9.51
N ALA A 217 -11.42 -23.92 -8.55
CA ALA A 217 -11.18 -22.59 -8.01
C ALA A 217 -9.85 -22.55 -7.24
N PRO A 218 -9.08 -21.45 -7.31
CA PRO A 218 -7.90 -21.27 -6.47
C PRO A 218 -8.28 -21.32 -4.98
N LYS A 219 -7.52 -22.05 -4.16
CA LYS A 219 -7.80 -22.16 -2.72
C LYS A 219 -7.19 -21.01 -1.92
N GLY A 220 -6.06 -20.47 -2.37
CA GLY A 220 -5.38 -19.43 -1.62
C GLY A 220 -4.40 -18.57 -2.41
N VAL A 221 -4.11 -17.41 -1.81
CA VAL A 221 -3.19 -16.38 -2.31
C VAL A 221 -2.13 -16.11 -1.26
N LEU A 222 -0.85 -16.10 -1.66
CA LEU A 222 0.25 -15.63 -0.82
C LEU A 222 0.64 -14.20 -1.24
N LEU A 223 0.41 -13.24 -0.35
CA LEU A 223 0.89 -11.86 -0.48
C LEU A 223 2.28 -11.78 0.16
N TYR A 224 3.27 -11.27 -0.57
CA TYR A 224 4.62 -11.09 -0.03
C TYR A 224 5.21 -9.73 -0.43
N GLY A 225 6.23 -9.27 0.29
CA GLY A 225 6.90 -7.99 0.04
C GLY A 225 7.27 -7.29 1.36
N PRO A 226 7.94 -6.12 1.32
CA PRO A 226 8.40 -5.42 2.53
C PRO A 226 7.29 -5.13 3.56
N PRO A 227 7.61 -4.95 4.85
CA PRO A 227 6.65 -4.47 5.83
C PRO A 227 6.12 -3.07 5.44
N GLY A 228 4.90 -2.73 5.87
CA GLY A 228 4.31 -1.40 5.64
C GLY A 228 3.81 -1.12 4.22
N THR A 229 3.82 -2.09 3.29
CA THR A 229 3.30 -1.94 1.91
C THR A 229 1.78 -2.17 1.78
N GLY A 230 1.05 -2.38 2.88
CA GLY A 230 -0.43 -2.44 2.87
C GLY A 230 -1.04 -3.83 2.61
N LYS A 231 -0.29 -4.94 2.77
CA LYS A 231 -0.78 -6.32 2.56
C LYS A 231 -2.10 -6.63 3.30
N THR A 232 -2.17 -6.28 4.59
CA THR A 232 -3.34 -6.45 5.46
C THR A 232 -4.50 -5.51 5.09
N LEU A 233 -4.18 -4.30 4.61
CA LEU A 233 -5.16 -3.32 4.13
C LEU A 233 -5.84 -3.81 2.84
N LEU A 234 -5.05 -4.35 1.90
CA LEU A 234 -5.51 -4.94 0.65
C LEU A 234 -6.51 -6.07 0.87
N ALA A 235 -6.16 -7.04 1.74
CA ALA A 235 -7.05 -8.16 2.03
C ALA A 235 -8.36 -7.71 2.69
N ARG A 236 -8.31 -6.73 3.61
CA ARG A 236 -9.48 -6.12 4.22
C ARG A 236 -10.38 -5.41 3.21
N ALA A 237 -9.81 -4.63 2.30
CA ALA A 237 -10.58 -3.92 1.28
C ALA A 237 -11.24 -4.86 0.27
N VAL A 238 -10.52 -5.89 -0.20
CA VAL A 238 -11.11 -6.91 -1.08
C VAL A 238 -12.27 -7.63 -0.39
N ALA A 239 -12.14 -7.96 0.90
CA ALA A 239 -13.21 -8.61 1.64
C ALA A 239 -14.44 -7.70 1.82
N ALA A 240 -14.23 -6.42 2.14
CA ALA A 240 -15.26 -5.41 2.27
C ALA A 240 -16.07 -5.20 0.99
N GLU A 241 -15.38 -4.94 -0.13
CA GLU A 241 -16.02 -4.69 -1.44
C GLU A 241 -16.68 -5.95 -2.01
N SER A 242 -16.05 -7.13 -1.83
CA SER A 242 -16.63 -8.42 -2.24
C SER A 242 -17.76 -8.90 -1.31
N ARG A 243 -17.97 -8.25 -0.16
CA ARG A 243 -19.00 -8.56 0.85
C ARG A 243 -18.92 -9.98 1.40
N VAL A 244 -17.70 -10.48 1.54
CA VAL A 244 -17.39 -11.78 2.13
C VAL A 244 -17.00 -11.62 3.58
N HIS A 245 -17.28 -12.62 4.40
CA HIS A 245 -16.93 -12.57 5.80
C HIS A 245 -15.40 -12.58 5.97
N PHE A 246 -14.83 -11.61 6.69
CA PHE A 246 -13.38 -11.48 6.87
C PHE A 246 -12.96 -11.97 8.26
N ILE A 247 -12.15 -13.02 8.30
CA ILE A 247 -11.52 -13.53 9.52
C ILE A 247 -10.04 -13.19 9.47
N HIS A 248 -9.56 -12.52 10.52
CA HIS A 248 -8.18 -12.11 10.67
C HIS A 248 -7.49 -12.97 11.73
N LEU A 249 -6.41 -13.63 11.36
CA LEU A 249 -5.58 -14.45 12.24
C LEU A 249 -4.14 -13.97 12.12
N ASN A 250 -3.55 -13.46 13.21
CA ASN A 250 -2.14 -13.11 13.21
C ASN A 250 -1.28 -14.32 13.62
N GLY A 251 -0.20 -14.59 12.88
CA GLY A 251 0.61 -15.79 13.02
C GLY A 251 1.13 -16.06 14.45
N PRO A 252 1.79 -15.09 15.12
CA PRO A 252 2.26 -15.24 16.49
C PRO A 252 1.17 -15.54 17.52
N GLU A 253 -0.10 -15.18 17.28
CA GLU A 253 -1.19 -15.49 18.20
C GLU A 253 -1.51 -16.99 18.29
N ILE A 254 -1.18 -17.75 17.25
CA ILE A 254 -1.35 -19.21 17.23
C ILE A 254 -0.28 -19.88 18.10
N MET A 255 0.90 -19.27 18.21
CA MET A 255 2.10 -19.85 18.83
C MET A 255 2.08 -19.75 20.36
N ARG A 256 1.25 -20.57 21.00
CA ARG A 256 1.18 -20.70 22.47
C ARG A 256 2.17 -21.72 23.02
N LYS A 257 2.53 -21.54 24.29
CA LYS A 257 3.49 -22.41 25.02
C LYS A 257 2.94 -23.80 25.40
N PHE A 258 1.63 -24.01 25.31
CA PHE A 258 0.97 -25.23 25.76
C PHE A 258 0.72 -26.21 24.61
N TYR A 259 0.88 -27.51 24.91
CA TYR A 259 0.88 -28.59 23.92
C TYR A 259 -0.51 -28.77 23.30
N GLY A 260 -0.62 -28.69 21.97
CA GLY A 260 -1.86 -28.94 21.24
C GLY A 260 -2.84 -27.76 21.12
N GLU A 261 -2.74 -26.72 21.95
CA GLU A 261 -3.60 -25.52 21.85
C GLU A 261 -3.49 -24.84 20.48
N SER A 262 -2.27 -24.72 19.96
CA SER A 262 -1.98 -24.10 18.66
C SER A 262 -2.64 -24.86 17.50
N GLU A 263 -2.69 -26.19 17.58
CA GLU A 263 -3.32 -27.06 16.58
C GLU A 263 -4.85 -26.97 16.64
N ALA A 264 -5.42 -26.92 17.86
CA ALA A 264 -6.85 -26.76 18.10
C ALA A 264 -7.35 -25.39 17.63
N ARG A 265 -6.69 -24.30 18.04
CA ARG A 265 -7.04 -22.92 17.62
C ARG A 265 -7.01 -22.77 16.09
N LEU A 266 -6.02 -23.36 15.42
CA LEU A 266 -5.95 -23.32 13.96
C LEU A 266 -7.14 -24.06 13.31
N ARG A 267 -7.56 -25.20 13.87
CA ARG A 267 -8.75 -25.93 13.41
C ARG A 267 -10.04 -25.13 13.63
N GLU A 268 -10.22 -24.56 14.82
CA GLU A 268 -11.39 -23.74 15.18
C GLU A 268 -11.59 -22.56 14.23
N VAL A 269 -10.51 -21.85 13.88
CA VAL A 269 -10.57 -20.70 12.96
C VAL A 269 -10.92 -21.12 11.53
N PHE A 270 -10.40 -22.26 11.05
CA PHE A 270 -10.83 -22.81 9.75
C PHE A 270 -12.31 -23.26 9.80
N GLU A 271 -12.77 -23.91 10.86
CA GLU A 271 -14.19 -24.28 11.04
C GLU A 271 -15.12 -23.07 11.17
N GLU A 272 -14.66 -21.96 11.75
CA GLU A 272 -15.36 -20.67 11.75
C GLU A 272 -15.46 -20.09 10.33
N ALA A 273 -14.39 -20.14 9.53
CA ALA A 273 -14.41 -19.68 8.15
C ALA A 273 -15.37 -20.51 7.27
N ALA A 274 -15.46 -21.83 7.48
CA ALA A 274 -16.45 -22.68 6.82
C ALA A 274 -17.90 -22.31 7.20
N ARG A 275 -18.16 -22.02 8.48
CA ARG A 275 -19.50 -21.67 8.97
C ARG A 275 -20.00 -20.32 8.44
N HIS A 276 -19.09 -19.39 8.17
CA HIS A 276 -19.42 -18.05 7.65
C HIS A 276 -19.21 -17.91 6.12
N ALA A 277 -19.11 -19.02 5.38
CA ALA A 277 -18.94 -18.99 3.94
C ALA A 277 -20.09 -18.23 3.22
N PRO A 278 -19.81 -17.36 2.23
CA PRO A 278 -18.50 -17.11 1.63
C PRO A 278 -17.59 -16.20 2.48
N ALA A 279 -16.33 -16.63 2.67
CA ALA A 279 -15.41 -16.02 3.62
C ALA A 279 -13.97 -15.93 3.08
N ILE A 280 -13.22 -14.94 3.58
CA ILE A 280 -11.76 -14.84 3.47
C ILE A 280 -11.17 -15.11 4.84
N LEU A 281 -10.29 -16.11 4.91
CA LEU A 281 -9.41 -16.32 6.05
C LEU A 281 -8.05 -15.68 5.74
N PHE A 282 -7.76 -14.56 6.40
CA PHE A 282 -6.48 -13.88 6.28
C PHE A 282 -5.55 -14.29 7.40
N ILE A 283 -4.38 -14.83 7.05
CA ILE A 283 -3.32 -15.23 7.98
C ILE A 283 -2.14 -14.26 7.79
N ASP A 284 -2.01 -13.28 8.69
CA ASP A 284 -0.85 -12.38 8.71
C ASP A 284 0.36 -13.07 9.36
N GLU A 285 1.57 -12.62 9.01
CA GLU A 285 2.84 -13.18 9.50
C GLU A 285 2.88 -14.73 9.43
N ILE A 286 2.43 -15.30 8.30
CA ILE A 286 2.29 -16.76 8.14
C ILE A 286 3.62 -17.51 8.28
N ASP A 287 4.75 -16.83 8.08
CA ASP A 287 6.09 -17.32 8.36
C ASP A 287 6.36 -17.64 9.85
N ALA A 288 5.63 -17.03 10.79
CA ALA A 288 5.69 -17.39 12.21
C ALA A 288 4.99 -18.73 12.51
N VAL A 289 4.03 -19.14 11.66
CA VAL A 289 3.20 -20.36 11.83
C VAL A 289 3.77 -21.53 11.05
N ALA A 290 4.34 -21.25 9.88
CA ALA A 290 4.82 -22.24 8.93
C ALA A 290 6.26 -22.01 8.43
N PRO A 291 7.24 -21.81 9.32
CA PRO A 291 8.65 -21.77 8.94
C PRO A 291 9.10 -23.12 8.36
N LYS A 292 10.19 -23.11 7.60
CA LYS A 292 10.86 -24.32 7.09
C LYS A 292 11.18 -25.30 8.21
N ARG A 293 10.69 -26.54 8.07
CA ARG A 293 10.91 -27.64 9.02
C ARG A 293 12.38 -27.95 9.32
N THR A 294 13.31 -27.59 8.43
CA THR A 294 14.76 -27.74 8.61
C THR A 294 15.34 -26.73 9.60
N ASP A 295 14.74 -25.55 9.67
CA ASP A 295 15.29 -24.38 10.37
C ASP A 295 14.71 -24.29 11.81
N VAL A 296 13.95 -25.31 12.20
CA VAL A 296 13.04 -25.35 13.35
C VAL A 296 13.44 -26.51 14.26
N ALA A 297 13.81 -26.20 15.50
CA ALA A 297 14.20 -27.23 16.47
C ALA A 297 12.98 -27.94 17.10
N GLY A 298 11.89 -27.23 17.36
CA GLY A 298 10.74 -27.74 18.11
C GLY A 298 9.83 -28.69 17.32
N GLU A 299 9.31 -29.71 18.02
CA GLU A 299 8.28 -30.61 17.48
C GLU A 299 6.89 -29.98 17.41
N VAL A 300 6.62 -28.95 18.23
CA VAL A 300 5.33 -28.25 18.26
C VAL A 300 5.14 -27.46 16.97
N GLU A 301 6.13 -26.66 16.59
CA GLU A 301 6.16 -25.88 15.35
C GLU A 301 5.96 -26.79 14.13
N LYS A 302 6.70 -27.90 14.03
CA LYS A 302 6.58 -28.88 12.94
C LYS A 302 5.18 -29.49 12.84
N ARG A 303 4.48 -29.70 13.96
CA ARG A 303 3.09 -30.18 13.96
C ARG A 303 2.08 -29.09 13.58
N VAL A 304 2.28 -27.84 14.00
CA VAL A 304 1.47 -26.71 13.54
C VAL A 304 1.59 -26.55 12.02
N VAL A 305 2.80 -26.63 11.45
CA VAL A 305 2.99 -26.63 9.98
C VAL A 305 2.24 -27.80 9.33
N ALA A 306 2.35 -29.01 9.88
CA ALA A 306 1.65 -30.19 9.35
C ALA A 306 0.12 -30.06 9.42
N GLN A 307 -0.42 -29.50 10.52
CA GLN A 307 -1.85 -29.24 10.69
C GLN A 307 -2.34 -28.17 9.71
N LEU A 308 -1.56 -27.11 9.45
CA LEU A 308 -1.91 -26.10 8.43
C LEU A 308 -1.94 -26.71 7.03
N LEU A 309 -0.96 -27.53 6.65
CA LEU A 309 -0.99 -28.24 5.36
C LEU A 309 -2.22 -29.16 5.26
N SER A 310 -2.51 -29.93 6.31
CA SER A 310 -3.67 -30.84 6.37
C SER A 310 -4.99 -30.09 6.25
N LEU A 311 -5.11 -28.91 6.88
CA LEU A 311 -6.26 -28.04 6.74
C LEU A 311 -6.37 -27.51 5.30
N MET A 312 -5.31 -26.96 4.71
CA MET A 312 -5.33 -26.46 3.32
C MET A 312 -5.68 -27.55 2.29
N ASP A 313 -5.18 -28.77 2.48
CA ASP A 313 -5.47 -29.91 1.62
C ASP A 313 -6.92 -30.40 1.81
N GLY A 314 -7.31 -30.63 3.07
CA GLY A 314 -8.59 -31.19 3.49
C GLY A 314 -9.77 -30.21 3.48
N PHE A 315 -9.53 -28.91 3.26
CA PHE A 315 -10.60 -27.94 3.06
C PHE A 315 -11.29 -28.13 1.70
N VAL A 316 -12.31 -28.98 1.68
CA VAL A 316 -13.17 -29.24 0.52
C VAL A 316 -14.48 -28.44 0.63
N SER A 317 -14.38 -27.15 0.96
CA SER A 317 -15.53 -26.23 1.12
C SER A 317 -16.02 -25.63 -0.21
N ARG A 318 -16.05 -26.43 -1.29
CA ARG A 318 -16.56 -26.06 -2.63
C ARG A 318 -16.10 -24.70 -3.17
N GLY A 319 -14.89 -24.25 -2.82
CA GLY A 319 -14.33 -22.95 -3.25
C GLY A 319 -15.02 -21.71 -2.67
N GLN A 320 -15.78 -21.82 -1.57
CA GLN A 320 -16.46 -20.67 -0.94
C GLN A 320 -15.62 -20.00 0.16
N VAL A 321 -14.51 -20.61 0.58
CA VAL A 321 -13.55 -20.00 1.51
C VAL A 321 -12.21 -19.90 0.83
N ILE A 322 -11.62 -18.71 0.84
CA ILE A 322 -10.32 -18.41 0.23
C ILE A 322 -9.34 -18.01 1.34
N VAL A 323 -8.18 -18.65 1.35
CA VAL A 323 -7.12 -18.37 2.35
C VAL A 323 -6.11 -17.40 1.76
N ILE A 324 -5.93 -16.24 2.39
CA ILE A 324 -4.93 -15.25 2.02
C ILE A 324 -3.84 -15.25 3.09
N GLY A 325 -2.64 -15.73 2.76
CA GLY A 325 -1.47 -15.61 3.64
C GLY A 325 -0.69 -14.33 3.33
N ALA A 326 -0.17 -13.65 4.35
CA ALA A 326 0.76 -12.54 4.18
C ALA A 326 2.10 -12.83 4.89
N THR A 327 3.21 -12.50 4.24
CA THR A 327 4.57 -12.63 4.80
C THR A 327 5.45 -11.48 4.35
N ASN A 328 6.45 -11.12 5.16
CA ASN A 328 7.53 -10.22 4.74
C ASN A 328 8.70 -11.00 4.09
N ILE A 329 8.85 -12.29 4.40
CA ILE A 329 10.03 -13.09 4.08
C ILE A 329 9.60 -14.45 3.46
N PRO A 330 9.17 -14.48 2.18
CA PRO A 330 8.68 -15.72 1.53
C PRO A 330 9.74 -16.83 1.41
N GLU A 331 11.01 -16.52 1.69
CA GLU A 331 12.13 -17.45 1.78
C GLU A 331 12.08 -18.38 2.98
N VAL A 332 11.53 -17.97 4.13
CA VAL A 332 11.53 -18.81 5.36
C VAL A 332 10.31 -19.71 5.48
N LEU A 333 9.29 -19.46 4.67
CA LEU A 333 8.05 -20.26 4.61
C LEU A 333 8.32 -21.69 4.13
N ASP A 334 7.60 -22.68 4.66
CA ASP A 334 7.64 -24.06 4.19
C ASP A 334 7.27 -24.14 2.68
N PRO A 335 8.18 -24.61 1.80
CA PRO A 335 7.92 -24.69 0.36
C PRO A 335 6.72 -25.57 -0.02
N ALA A 336 6.24 -26.42 0.88
CA ALA A 336 5.04 -27.21 0.67
C ALA A 336 3.77 -26.34 0.63
N LEU A 337 3.71 -25.20 1.33
CA LEU A 337 2.55 -24.29 1.27
C LEU A 337 2.38 -23.63 -0.10
N ARG A 338 3.49 -23.40 -0.81
CA ARG A 338 3.58 -22.73 -2.11
C ARG A 338 3.31 -23.66 -3.31
N ARG A 339 2.75 -24.85 -3.06
CA ARG A 339 2.42 -25.83 -4.10
C ARG A 339 0.98 -25.65 -4.58
N PRO A 340 0.68 -25.97 -5.86
CA PRO A 340 -0.69 -26.02 -6.36
C PRO A 340 -1.60 -26.88 -5.47
N GLY A 341 -2.84 -26.42 -5.27
CA GLY A 341 -3.81 -26.97 -4.33
C GLY A 341 -3.77 -26.35 -2.93
N ARG A 342 -2.91 -25.33 -2.70
CA ARG A 342 -2.74 -24.60 -1.43
C ARG A 342 -2.68 -23.08 -1.68
N PHE A 343 -1.50 -22.46 -1.68
CA PHE A 343 -1.31 -21.11 -2.23
C PHE A 343 -1.02 -21.22 -3.73
N ASP A 344 -2.10 -21.24 -4.52
CA ASP A 344 -2.04 -21.38 -5.98
C ASP A 344 -1.48 -20.13 -6.69
N ARG A 345 -1.51 -18.98 -5.99
CA ARG A 345 -1.12 -17.67 -6.53
C ARG A 345 -0.22 -16.95 -5.54
N GLU A 346 0.87 -16.40 -6.06
CA GLU A 346 1.75 -15.49 -5.33
C GLU A 346 1.64 -14.08 -5.94
N ILE A 347 1.61 -13.07 -5.08
CA ILE A 347 1.50 -11.65 -5.45
C ILE A 347 2.54 -10.86 -4.66
N ASP A 348 3.47 -10.24 -5.40
CA ASP A 348 4.45 -9.30 -4.90
C ASP A 348 3.77 -7.95 -4.61
N ILE A 349 3.97 -7.42 -3.41
CA ILE A 349 3.51 -6.10 -2.97
C ILE A 349 4.75 -5.32 -2.55
N GLY A 350 5.49 -4.89 -3.58
CA GLY A 350 6.77 -4.20 -3.47
C GLY A 350 6.65 -2.74 -3.03
N VAL A 351 7.78 -2.03 -3.13
CA VAL A 351 7.88 -0.61 -2.79
C VAL A 351 7.14 0.26 -3.82
N PRO A 352 6.32 1.24 -3.42
CA PRO A 352 5.59 2.09 -4.34
C PRO A 352 6.52 2.98 -5.19
N ASN A 353 6.22 3.07 -6.49
CA ASN A 353 6.83 4.05 -7.38
C ASN A 353 6.34 5.49 -7.08
N THR A 354 6.90 6.50 -7.74
CA THR A 354 6.55 7.92 -7.48
C THR A 354 5.06 8.24 -7.67
N GLN A 355 4.39 7.64 -8.67
CA GLN A 355 2.95 7.82 -8.88
C GLN A 355 2.12 7.17 -7.76
N ALA A 356 2.51 5.96 -7.33
CA ALA A 356 1.93 5.26 -6.20
C ALA A 356 2.10 6.06 -4.88
N ARG A 357 3.30 6.59 -4.62
CA ARG A 357 3.55 7.47 -3.46
C ARG A 357 2.70 8.74 -3.50
N LEU A 358 2.51 9.35 -4.67
CA LEU A 358 1.60 10.50 -4.83
C LEU A 358 0.14 10.14 -4.50
N GLN A 359 -0.34 8.96 -4.90
CA GLN A 359 -1.70 8.49 -4.54
C GLN A 359 -1.83 8.25 -3.04
N ILE A 360 -0.84 7.58 -2.43
CA ILE A 360 -0.79 7.34 -0.97
C ILE A 360 -0.76 8.68 -0.21
N LEU A 361 0.08 9.64 -0.61
CA LEU A 361 0.12 10.99 -0.04
C LEU A 361 -1.26 11.66 -0.13
N LYS A 362 -1.92 11.65 -1.29
CA LYS A 362 -3.28 12.19 -1.45
C LYS A 362 -4.29 11.57 -0.49
N ILE A 363 -4.20 10.26 -0.21
CA ILE A 363 -5.09 9.57 0.73
C ILE A 363 -4.85 10.05 2.16
N HIS A 364 -3.59 10.11 2.61
CA HIS A 364 -3.24 10.54 3.97
C HIS A 364 -3.42 12.05 4.20
N THR A 365 -3.22 12.89 3.18
CA THR A 365 -3.41 14.34 3.29
C THR A 365 -4.84 14.82 3.00
N ARG A 366 -5.76 13.94 2.59
CA ARG A 366 -7.16 14.28 2.22
C ARG A 366 -7.90 15.09 3.30
N ALA A 367 -7.60 14.87 4.58
CA ALA A 367 -8.22 15.55 5.71
C ALA A 367 -7.32 16.61 6.38
N MET A 368 -6.18 16.95 5.76
CA MET A 368 -5.23 17.93 6.26
C MET A 368 -5.45 19.30 5.62
N PRO A 369 -5.42 20.40 6.39
CA PRO A 369 -5.50 21.75 5.85
C PRO A 369 -4.16 22.13 5.21
N LEU A 370 -3.97 21.74 3.95
CA LEU A 370 -2.75 22.06 3.20
C LEU A 370 -2.72 23.54 2.80
N GLY A 371 -1.59 24.19 3.04
CA GLY A 371 -1.29 25.52 2.52
C GLY A 371 -1.13 25.53 0.99
N ALA A 372 -1.32 26.69 0.38
CA ALA A 372 -1.23 26.87 -1.07
C ALA A 372 0.19 26.60 -1.65
N ASP A 373 1.20 26.51 -0.78
CA ASP A 373 2.59 26.19 -1.08
C ASP A 373 2.88 24.68 -1.15
N VAL A 374 1.93 23.81 -0.76
CA VAL A 374 2.17 22.36 -0.69
C VAL A 374 2.00 21.68 -2.07
N HIS A 375 3.11 21.25 -2.66
CA HIS A 375 3.13 20.48 -3.91
C HIS A 375 3.39 18.98 -3.66
N LEU A 376 2.31 18.20 -3.48
CA LEU A 376 2.38 16.75 -3.27
C LEU A 376 3.19 15.96 -4.33
N PRO A 377 3.21 16.31 -5.64
CA PRO A 377 4.08 15.63 -6.61
C PRO A 377 5.57 15.74 -6.29
N GLU A 378 6.02 16.91 -5.84
CA GLU A 378 7.41 17.16 -5.45
C GLU A 378 7.77 16.36 -4.18
N ILE A 379 6.86 16.28 -3.20
CA ILE A 379 7.02 15.45 -2.00
C ILE A 379 7.06 13.96 -2.37
N ALA A 380 6.27 13.53 -3.36
CA ALA A 380 6.29 12.16 -3.87
C ALA A 380 7.62 11.82 -4.57
N GLU A 381 8.24 12.77 -5.27
CA GLU A 381 9.57 12.61 -5.86
C GLU A 381 10.64 12.45 -4.78
N HIS A 382 10.70 13.35 -3.79
CA HIS A 382 11.72 13.35 -2.73
C HIS A 382 11.59 12.20 -1.71
N SER A 383 10.43 11.56 -1.58
CA SER A 383 10.18 10.42 -0.67
C SER A 383 10.70 9.07 -1.21
N HIS A 384 11.92 9.04 -1.75
CA HIS A 384 12.51 7.84 -2.34
C HIS A 384 12.56 6.66 -1.34
N GLY A 385 12.06 5.51 -1.76
CA GLY A 385 11.98 4.30 -0.95
C GLY A 385 10.73 4.20 -0.08
N PHE A 386 10.12 5.31 0.37
CA PHE A 386 9.05 5.30 1.38
C PHE A 386 7.90 4.34 1.00
N VAL A 387 7.52 3.44 1.91
CA VAL A 387 6.32 2.59 1.77
C VAL A 387 5.08 3.30 2.33
N GLY A 388 3.90 2.66 2.23
CA GLY A 388 2.64 3.23 2.72
C GLY A 388 2.70 3.66 4.20
N ALA A 389 3.26 2.82 5.06
CA ALA A 389 3.45 3.15 6.48
C ALA A 389 4.42 4.32 6.72
N ASP A 390 5.48 4.47 5.89
CA ASP A 390 6.43 5.58 6.01
C ASP A 390 5.76 6.91 5.59
N LEU A 391 4.88 6.87 4.58
CA LEU A 391 4.10 8.04 4.14
C LEU A 391 3.00 8.40 5.15
N GLU A 392 2.36 7.41 5.80
CA GLU A 392 1.46 7.66 6.93
C GLU A 392 2.23 8.35 8.08
N ALA A 393 3.41 7.85 8.44
CA ALA A 393 4.28 8.43 9.47
C ALA A 393 4.75 9.84 9.12
N LEU A 394 5.15 10.09 7.86
CA LEU A 394 5.50 11.42 7.37
C LEU A 394 4.34 12.40 7.52
N CYS A 395 3.13 12.03 7.08
CA CYS A 395 1.95 12.87 7.25
C CYS A 395 1.61 13.12 8.73
N GLN A 396 1.78 12.13 9.61
CA GLN A 396 1.59 12.30 11.06
C GLN A 396 2.60 13.28 11.66
N GLU A 397 3.90 13.15 11.38
CA GLU A 397 4.92 14.06 11.93
C GLU A 397 4.76 15.49 11.38
N VAL A 398 4.43 15.63 10.09
CA VAL A 398 4.10 16.92 9.48
C VAL A 398 2.91 17.60 10.19
N GLY A 399 1.87 16.83 10.53
CA GLY A 399 0.76 17.32 11.36
C GLY A 399 1.19 17.74 12.77
N MET A 400 2.11 16.99 13.40
CA MET A 400 2.67 17.33 14.70
C MET A 400 3.55 18.59 14.66
N ILE A 401 4.35 18.80 13.62
CA ILE A 401 5.15 20.02 13.41
C ILE A 401 4.23 21.24 13.28
N ALA A 402 3.18 21.14 12.45
CA ALA A 402 2.19 22.22 12.29
C ALA A 402 1.45 22.53 13.62
N LEU A 403 1.07 21.50 14.39
CA LEU A 403 0.46 21.65 15.71
C LEU A 403 1.40 22.32 16.72
N ARG A 404 2.67 21.89 16.79
CA ARG A 404 3.70 22.50 17.67
C ARG A 404 3.89 23.98 17.32
N ARG A 405 3.96 24.33 16.03
CA ARG A 405 4.04 25.72 15.55
C ARG A 405 2.83 26.55 15.98
N PHE A 406 1.62 26.03 15.80
CA PHE A 406 0.38 26.70 16.17
C PHE A 406 0.32 26.99 17.67
N LEU A 407 0.55 25.98 18.51
CA LEU A 407 0.54 26.12 19.97
C LEU A 407 1.62 27.09 20.47
N ALA A 408 2.81 27.10 19.86
CA ALA A 408 3.86 28.07 20.16
C ALA A 408 3.47 29.51 19.79
N GLY A 409 2.72 29.70 18.71
CA GLY A 409 2.15 31.00 18.33
C GLY A 409 1.07 31.49 19.31
N SER A 410 0.17 30.60 19.75
CA SER A 410 -0.87 30.92 20.73
C SER A 410 -0.34 31.18 22.15
N ALA A 411 0.81 30.62 22.51
CA ALA A 411 1.43 30.82 23.81
C ALA A 411 2.07 32.22 24.00
N GLY A 412 2.11 33.05 22.96
CA GLY A 412 2.70 34.39 22.97
C GLY A 412 1.77 35.52 23.45
N SER A 413 0.49 35.23 23.73
CA SER A 413 -0.45 36.19 24.33
C SER A 413 -0.69 35.85 25.81
N ASP A 414 -0.03 36.59 26.70
CA ASP A 414 -0.15 36.42 28.16
C ASP A 414 -1.59 36.60 28.66
N THR A 415 -2.15 35.58 29.35
CA THR A 415 -2.38 35.69 30.81
C THR A 415 -2.88 34.41 31.49
N THR A 416 -2.38 34.25 32.72
CA THR A 416 -2.89 33.47 33.86
C THR A 416 -4.36 33.00 33.82
N GLY A 417 -4.56 31.69 34.01
CA GLY A 417 -5.71 31.19 34.78
C GLY A 417 -6.76 30.36 34.05
N GLY A 418 -6.47 29.08 33.82
CA GLY A 418 -7.45 28.01 34.02
C GLY A 418 -8.76 28.02 33.21
N SER A 419 -8.71 27.82 31.90
CA SER A 419 -9.63 26.88 31.23
C SER A 419 -9.00 26.33 29.95
N ALA A 420 -9.20 25.04 29.67
CA ALA A 420 -8.73 24.40 28.44
C ALA A 420 -9.73 24.66 27.27
N GLY A 421 -10.12 25.92 27.09
CA GLY A 421 -11.27 26.31 26.27
C GLY A 421 -11.05 27.44 25.29
N ASP A 422 -9.96 28.22 25.41
CA ASP A 422 -9.66 29.29 24.45
C ASP A 422 -8.95 28.71 23.22
N ALA A 423 -9.74 28.03 22.39
CA ALA A 423 -9.30 27.54 21.10
C ALA A 423 -9.07 28.75 20.18
N GLY A 424 -7.83 29.26 20.19
CA GLY A 424 -7.37 30.22 19.19
C GLY A 424 -7.74 29.75 17.78
N ASP A 425 -8.01 30.71 16.88
CA ASP A 425 -8.73 30.46 15.64
C ASP A 425 -8.13 29.30 14.81
N LEU A 426 -8.78 28.14 14.90
CA LEU A 426 -8.38 26.89 14.26
C LEU A 426 -8.40 26.98 12.72
N SER A 427 -9.03 28.01 12.14
CA SER A 427 -8.97 28.27 10.70
C SER A 427 -7.55 28.66 10.22
N SER A 428 -6.71 29.15 11.12
CA SER A 428 -5.30 29.49 10.84
C SER A 428 -4.35 28.29 10.90
N LEU A 429 -4.78 27.14 11.41
CA LEU A 429 -3.97 25.92 11.47
C LEU A 429 -3.87 25.30 10.06
N GLN A 430 -2.72 25.51 9.41
CA GLN A 430 -2.39 24.93 8.11
C GLN A 430 -1.04 24.20 8.16
N VAL A 431 -0.91 23.19 7.31
CA VAL A 431 0.32 22.43 7.01
C VAL A 431 1.00 23.08 5.80
N THR A 432 2.26 23.46 5.93
CA THR A 432 3.02 24.15 4.86
C THR A 432 4.10 23.24 4.26
N HIS A 433 4.68 23.66 3.14
CA HIS A 433 5.77 22.94 2.48
C HIS A 433 6.99 22.76 3.40
N THR A 434 7.31 23.77 4.23
CA THR A 434 8.39 23.71 5.22
C THR A 434 8.21 22.58 6.23
N ASP A 435 6.95 22.24 6.58
CA ASP A 435 6.65 21.15 7.49
C ASP A 435 6.99 19.80 6.86
N PHE A 436 6.62 19.59 5.58
CA PHE A 436 7.02 18.41 4.80
C PHE A 436 8.53 18.27 4.64
N VAL A 437 9.23 19.37 4.33
CA VAL A 437 10.71 19.39 4.23
C VAL A 437 11.38 19.08 5.58
N THR A 438 10.71 19.37 6.70
CA THR A 438 11.20 19.03 8.04
C THR A 438 10.90 17.57 8.39
N GLY A 439 9.67 17.11 8.18
CA GLY A 439 9.29 15.70 8.39
C GLY A 439 10.11 14.71 7.55
N LEU A 440 10.46 15.06 6.30
CA LEU A 440 11.34 14.25 5.44
C LEU A 440 12.78 14.10 5.99
N LYS A 441 13.21 14.89 6.98
CA LYS A 441 14.50 14.75 7.66
C LYS A 441 14.43 13.88 8.92
N GLU A 442 13.23 13.72 9.48
CA GLU A 442 12.98 12.97 10.72
C GLU A 442 12.49 11.54 10.44
N VAL A 443 11.70 11.35 9.38
CA VAL A 443 11.18 10.03 8.99
C VAL A 443 12.18 9.32 8.08
N GLU A 444 12.84 8.31 8.61
CA GLU A 444 13.58 7.34 7.79
C GLU A 444 12.62 6.41 7.05
N PRO A 445 12.87 6.05 5.78
CA PRO A 445 12.15 4.96 5.14
C PRO A 445 12.39 3.63 5.88
N SER A 446 11.35 2.80 6.01
CA SER A 446 11.43 1.41 6.50
C SER A 446 11.97 0.49 5.41
N ALA A 447 11.61 0.83 4.19
CA ALA A 447 12.39 0.63 2.99
C ALA A 447 13.84 1.17 3.16
N THR A 448 14.88 0.61 2.52
CA THR A 448 16.31 0.95 2.79
C THR A 448 16.81 0.53 4.19
N ARG A 449 15.88 0.28 5.11
CA ARG A 449 15.87 -0.87 6.04
C ARG A 449 16.51 -2.13 5.43
N GLU A 450 16.14 -2.38 4.17
CA GLU A 450 16.54 -3.52 3.34
C GLU A 450 17.24 -3.04 2.05
N PHE A 451 18.29 -3.73 1.61
CA PHE A 451 19.12 -3.36 0.44
C PHE A 451 18.27 -3.24 -0.85
N PHE A 452 18.46 -2.16 -1.60
CA PHE A 452 17.51 -1.79 -2.66
C PHE A 452 18.04 -1.60 -4.06
N ILE A 453 17.06 -1.63 -4.95
CA ILE A 453 17.16 -1.50 -6.38
C ILE A 453 16.64 -0.10 -6.73
N GLU A 454 17.55 0.85 -6.86
CA GLU A 454 17.27 2.18 -7.38
C GLU A 454 16.98 2.10 -8.88
N LYS A 455 16.08 2.95 -9.39
CA LYS A 455 16.12 3.37 -10.80
C LYS A 455 16.51 4.84 -10.79
N SER A 456 17.71 5.16 -11.27
CA SER A 456 18.14 6.55 -11.30
C SER A 456 17.40 7.33 -12.39
N THR A 457 17.15 8.61 -12.13
CA THR A 457 16.69 9.59 -13.11
C THR A 457 17.85 10.41 -13.70
N SER A 458 19.06 10.29 -13.13
CA SER A 458 20.27 10.93 -13.65
C SER A 458 20.72 10.28 -14.96
N THR A 459 21.25 11.07 -15.89
CA THR A 459 21.75 10.63 -17.20
C THR A 459 23.19 11.11 -17.39
N PHE A 460 23.90 10.65 -18.42
CA PHE A 460 25.26 11.13 -18.68
C PHE A 460 25.35 12.63 -18.99
N ALA A 461 24.24 13.27 -19.31
CA ALA A 461 24.12 14.72 -19.47
C ALA A 461 24.23 15.48 -18.13
N SER A 462 23.88 14.88 -16.98
CA SER A 462 23.97 15.52 -15.67
C SER A 462 25.38 15.48 -15.05
N ILE A 463 26.39 15.00 -15.78
CA ILE A 463 27.78 14.89 -15.32
C ILE A 463 28.70 15.67 -16.27
N GLY A 464 29.44 16.64 -15.74
CA GLY A 464 30.47 17.36 -16.50
C GLY A 464 31.71 16.50 -16.78
N GLY A 465 32.15 16.46 -18.03
CA GLY A 465 33.37 15.77 -18.46
C GLY A 465 33.32 14.23 -18.34
N LEU A 466 34.48 13.61 -18.10
CA LEU A 466 34.69 12.16 -18.01
C LEU A 466 34.28 11.36 -19.28
N ASP A 467 34.29 11.98 -20.47
CA ASP A 467 33.72 11.40 -21.69
C ASP A 467 34.38 10.10 -22.17
N SER A 468 35.65 9.87 -21.81
CA SER A 468 36.34 8.59 -22.04
C SER A 468 35.82 7.49 -21.11
N VAL A 469 35.59 7.81 -19.83
CA VAL A 469 35.07 6.87 -18.84
C VAL A 469 33.60 6.55 -19.10
N LYS A 470 32.79 7.56 -19.45
CA LYS A 470 31.39 7.38 -19.89
C LYS A 470 31.31 6.38 -21.03
N ARG A 471 32.06 6.59 -22.11
CA ARG A 471 32.12 5.68 -23.26
C ARG A 471 32.54 4.26 -22.90
N LEU A 472 33.51 4.10 -22.00
CA LEU A 472 34.01 2.78 -21.59
C LEU A 472 32.97 2.02 -20.76
N VAL A 473 32.37 2.68 -19.77
CA VAL A 473 31.32 2.10 -18.91
C VAL A 473 30.07 1.77 -19.73
N ASP A 474 29.69 2.64 -20.66
CA ASP A 474 28.57 2.45 -21.59
C ASP A 474 28.78 1.21 -22.49
N ALA A 475 29.96 1.12 -23.13
CA ALA A 475 30.32 0.00 -23.98
C ALA A 475 30.35 -1.34 -23.22
N VAL A 476 30.84 -1.36 -21.97
CA VAL A 476 30.83 -2.59 -21.14
C VAL A 476 29.40 -3.09 -20.90
N VAL A 477 28.44 -2.19 -20.66
CA VAL A 477 27.02 -2.57 -20.53
C VAL A 477 26.46 -3.08 -21.85
N GLU A 478 26.71 -2.39 -22.97
CA GLU A 478 26.22 -2.82 -24.29
C GLU A 478 26.79 -4.18 -24.71
N HIS A 479 28.09 -4.42 -24.52
CA HIS A 479 28.74 -5.69 -24.79
C HIS A 479 28.25 -6.82 -23.87
N SER A 480 27.90 -6.52 -22.61
CA SER A 480 27.33 -7.49 -21.66
C SER A 480 25.87 -7.85 -21.96
N HIS A 481 25.11 -6.98 -22.64
CA HIS A 481 23.66 -7.13 -22.79
C HIS A 481 23.16 -7.39 -24.21
N VAL A 482 23.73 -6.72 -25.21
CA VAL A 482 23.21 -6.69 -26.59
C VAL A 482 23.98 -7.64 -27.51
N HIS A 483 25.20 -8.01 -27.13
CA HIS A 483 26.15 -8.70 -28.02
C HIS A 483 26.64 -10.07 -27.52
N ASP A 484 25.96 -10.68 -26.54
CA ASP A 484 26.35 -11.98 -25.97
C ASP A 484 26.48 -13.09 -27.05
N GLU A 485 25.61 -13.10 -28.07
CA GLU A 485 25.75 -14.00 -29.23
C GLU A 485 27.08 -13.87 -29.98
N ILE A 486 27.65 -12.67 -30.06
CA ILE A 486 28.94 -12.42 -30.74
C ILE A 486 30.08 -13.02 -29.91
N TYR A 487 30.06 -12.79 -28.59
CA TYR A 487 31.03 -13.37 -27.65
C TYR A 487 30.99 -14.91 -27.69
N GLN A 488 29.79 -15.50 -27.64
CA GLN A 488 29.60 -16.95 -27.78
C GLN A 488 30.16 -17.51 -29.10
N ARG A 489 29.92 -16.84 -30.24
CA ARG A 489 30.42 -17.28 -31.57
C ARG A 489 31.94 -17.17 -31.71
N VAL A 490 32.58 -16.22 -31.02
CA VAL A 490 34.04 -16.01 -31.06
C VAL A 490 34.77 -16.79 -29.96
N GLY A 491 34.04 -17.40 -29.02
CA GLY A 491 34.62 -18.17 -27.91
C GLY A 491 35.24 -17.30 -26.81
N LEU A 492 34.75 -16.06 -26.68
CA LEU A 492 35.21 -15.10 -25.66
C LEU A 492 34.15 -14.93 -24.58
N THR A 493 34.57 -14.63 -23.35
CA THR A 493 33.67 -14.24 -22.27
C THR A 493 33.45 -12.72 -22.29
N PRO A 494 32.20 -12.22 -22.18
CA PRO A 494 31.94 -10.78 -22.08
C PRO A 494 32.45 -10.24 -20.72
N PRO A 495 32.84 -8.96 -20.64
CA PRO A 495 33.21 -8.33 -19.38
C PRO A 495 31.99 -8.27 -18.44
N ARG A 496 32.12 -8.82 -17.23
CA ARG A 496 31.06 -8.83 -16.20
C ARG A 496 31.33 -7.93 -15.00
N GLY A 497 32.56 -7.46 -14.83
CA GLY A 497 33.01 -6.65 -13.70
C GLY A 497 33.77 -5.40 -14.13
N LEU A 498 33.55 -4.26 -13.46
CA LEU A 498 34.33 -3.04 -13.65
C LEU A 498 34.60 -2.34 -12.31
N LEU A 499 35.87 -2.03 -12.04
CA LEU A 499 36.32 -1.29 -10.86
C LEU A 499 36.68 0.16 -11.23
N LEU A 500 35.94 1.11 -10.67
CA LEU A 500 36.19 2.55 -10.78
C LEU A 500 37.18 2.99 -9.69
N VAL A 501 38.30 3.58 -10.12
CA VAL A 501 39.42 3.99 -9.25
C VAL A 501 39.70 5.49 -9.43
N GLY A 502 40.03 6.18 -8.33
CA GLY A 502 40.56 7.55 -8.37
C GLY A 502 40.39 8.28 -7.03
N PRO A 503 40.74 9.56 -6.91
CA PRO A 503 40.53 10.36 -5.70
C PRO A 503 39.06 10.43 -5.25
N SER A 504 38.81 10.73 -3.97
CA SER A 504 37.44 10.99 -3.48
C SER A 504 36.81 12.20 -4.19
N GLY A 505 35.47 12.24 -4.26
CA GLY A 505 34.72 13.34 -4.90
C GLY A 505 34.76 13.39 -6.44
N THR A 506 35.41 12.43 -7.10
CA THR A 506 35.58 12.40 -8.58
C THR A 506 34.38 11.85 -9.37
N GLY A 507 33.21 11.70 -8.74
CA GLY A 507 31.97 11.30 -9.43
C GLY A 507 31.81 9.79 -9.72
N LYS A 508 32.57 8.91 -9.07
CA LYS A 508 32.46 7.44 -9.26
C LYS A 508 31.07 6.87 -8.95
N THR A 509 30.45 7.28 -7.86
CA THR A 509 29.04 6.94 -7.53
C THR A 509 28.07 7.55 -8.54
N ALA A 510 28.34 8.78 -8.97
CA ALA A 510 27.48 9.54 -9.87
C ALA A 510 27.44 8.91 -11.29
N ILE A 511 28.58 8.47 -11.84
CA ILE A 511 28.62 7.88 -13.19
C ILE A 511 27.87 6.55 -13.28
N VAL A 512 27.85 5.76 -12.20
CA VAL A 512 27.06 4.52 -12.12
C VAL A 512 25.56 4.80 -12.00
N ARG A 513 25.17 5.81 -11.22
CA ARG A 513 23.77 6.28 -11.17
C ARG A 513 23.33 6.83 -12.53
N ALA A 514 24.16 7.65 -13.19
CA ALA A 514 23.88 8.16 -14.53
C ALA A 514 23.71 7.03 -15.58
N LEU A 515 24.54 6.00 -15.54
CA LEU A 515 24.40 4.81 -16.39
C LEU A 515 23.07 4.07 -16.17
N SER A 516 22.65 3.92 -14.90
CA SER A 516 21.36 3.31 -14.56
C SER A 516 20.18 4.07 -15.18
N GLY A 517 20.18 5.40 -15.12
CA GLY A 517 19.12 6.21 -15.71
C GLY A 517 19.20 6.31 -17.24
N GLU A 518 20.40 6.39 -17.82
CA GLU A 518 20.61 6.41 -19.28
C GLU A 518 20.08 5.12 -19.94
N LYS A 519 20.45 3.95 -19.42
CA LYS A 519 20.00 2.65 -19.97
C LYS A 519 18.68 2.15 -19.37
N GLN A 520 18.08 2.87 -18.41
CA GLN A 520 16.89 2.47 -17.64
C GLN A 520 17.02 1.11 -16.91
N ILE A 521 18.26 0.71 -16.59
CA ILE A 521 18.58 -0.56 -15.92
C ILE A 521 18.49 -0.38 -14.39
N PRO A 522 17.78 -1.26 -13.66
CA PRO A 522 17.74 -1.24 -12.19
C PRO A 522 19.14 -1.37 -11.56
N LEU A 523 19.42 -0.55 -10.55
CA LEU A 523 20.72 -0.42 -9.87
C LEU A 523 20.62 -0.85 -8.41
N ILE A 524 21.32 -1.91 -8.03
CA ILE A 524 21.45 -2.35 -6.64
C ILE A 524 22.72 -1.71 -6.05
N ALA A 525 22.57 -0.58 -5.36
CA ALA A 525 23.68 0.13 -4.75
C ALA A 525 23.93 -0.35 -3.30
N ILE A 526 25.20 -0.52 -2.95
CA ILE A 526 25.66 -1.05 -1.66
C ILE A 526 26.78 -0.16 -1.16
N ASP A 527 26.59 0.40 0.03
CA ASP A 527 27.58 1.22 0.72
C ASP A 527 28.38 0.33 1.68
N GLY A 528 29.69 0.18 1.44
CA GLY A 528 30.55 -0.76 2.16
C GLY A 528 30.45 -0.69 3.70
N PRO A 529 30.54 0.50 4.32
CA PRO A 529 30.31 0.71 5.75
C PRO A 529 28.95 0.21 6.28
N GLN A 530 27.87 0.24 5.48
CA GLN A 530 26.54 -0.19 5.93
C GLN A 530 26.41 -1.71 6.09
N LEU A 531 27.21 -2.49 5.35
CA LEU A 531 27.30 -3.94 5.55
C LEU A 531 28.01 -4.31 6.87
N TYR A 532 28.83 -3.41 7.40
CA TYR A 532 29.57 -3.61 8.65
C TYR A 532 28.78 -3.14 9.88
N SER A 533 28.10 -1.99 9.78
CA SER A 533 27.41 -1.38 10.93
C SER A 533 26.18 -2.14 11.41
N ARG A 534 25.49 -2.88 10.53
CA ARG A 534 24.20 -3.51 10.87
C ARG A 534 24.29 -4.84 11.62
N TRP A 535 25.36 -5.65 11.45
CA TRP A 535 25.37 -7.02 11.97
C TRP A 535 26.76 -7.58 12.32
N LEU A 536 27.14 -7.53 13.60
CA LEU A 536 28.22 -8.35 14.17
C LEU A 536 27.82 -9.84 14.22
N GLY A 537 27.74 -10.50 13.05
CA GLY A 537 27.45 -11.92 12.91
C GLY A 537 26.73 -12.34 11.62
N GLU A 538 25.93 -11.47 10.99
CA GLU A 538 25.12 -11.82 9.81
C GLU A 538 25.60 -11.20 8.46
N SER A 539 26.68 -10.42 8.42
CA SER A 539 27.12 -9.73 7.18
C SER A 539 27.37 -10.67 5.98
N GLU A 540 27.72 -11.94 6.21
CA GLU A 540 27.81 -12.98 5.17
C GLU A 540 26.45 -13.29 4.52
N LYS A 541 25.40 -13.42 5.35
CA LYS A 541 24.02 -13.71 4.95
C LYS A 541 23.41 -12.51 4.24
N ALA A 542 23.67 -11.30 4.72
CA ALA A 542 23.29 -10.05 4.04
C ALA A 542 23.90 -9.98 2.63
N LEU A 543 25.20 -10.24 2.49
CA LEU A 543 25.87 -10.25 1.20
C LEU A 543 25.29 -11.31 0.25
N ARG A 544 25.03 -12.53 0.75
CA ARG A 544 24.39 -13.62 -0.01
C ARG A 544 23.00 -13.24 -0.53
N GLU A 545 22.17 -12.60 0.29
CA GLU A 545 20.84 -12.15 -0.12
C GLU A 545 20.90 -11.01 -1.15
N VAL A 546 21.89 -10.11 -1.07
CA VAL A 546 22.10 -9.06 -2.06
C VAL A 546 22.44 -9.64 -3.45
N PHE A 547 23.40 -10.58 -3.53
CA PHE A 547 23.72 -11.25 -4.80
C PHE A 547 22.54 -12.09 -5.33
N LYS A 548 21.78 -12.73 -4.44
CA LYS A 548 20.57 -13.48 -4.79
C LYS A 548 19.44 -12.58 -5.31
N LYS A 549 19.30 -11.37 -4.76
CA LYS A 549 18.38 -10.32 -5.25
C LYS A 549 18.81 -9.82 -6.63
N ALA A 550 20.10 -9.56 -6.84
CA ALA A 550 20.64 -9.22 -8.16
C ALA A 550 20.32 -10.31 -9.21
N ARG A 551 20.58 -11.59 -8.91
CA ARG A 551 20.24 -12.71 -9.82
C ARG A 551 18.75 -12.79 -10.17
N ARG A 552 17.85 -12.49 -9.22
CA ARG A 552 16.39 -12.45 -9.46
C ARG A 552 15.93 -11.23 -10.26
N THR A 553 16.67 -10.12 -10.21
CA THR A 553 16.34 -8.87 -10.88
C THR A 553 17.17 -8.62 -12.14
N ALA A 554 17.88 -9.65 -12.65
CA ALA A 554 18.50 -9.60 -13.96
C ALA A 554 17.42 -9.26 -15.03
N PRO A 555 17.60 -8.21 -15.84
CA PRO A 555 18.83 -7.43 -16.01
C PRO A 555 19.02 -6.31 -14.96
N CYS A 556 20.19 -6.26 -14.29
CA CYS A 556 20.49 -5.22 -13.29
C CYS A 556 21.99 -4.89 -13.16
N LEU A 557 22.27 -3.67 -12.70
CA LEU A 557 23.60 -3.25 -12.23
C LEU A 557 23.71 -3.55 -10.73
N LEU A 558 24.82 -4.15 -10.30
CA LEU A 558 25.13 -4.41 -8.89
C LEU A 558 26.37 -3.59 -8.51
N PHE A 559 26.18 -2.53 -7.71
CA PHE A 559 27.22 -1.54 -7.42
C PHE A 559 27.68 -1.56 -5.96
N PHE A 560 28.98 -1.76 -5.75
CA PHE A 560 29.65 -1.66 -4.46
C PHE A 560 30.42 -0.34 -4.34
N ASP A 561 29.91 0.62 -3.58
CA ASP A 561 30.65 1.84 -3.24
C ASP A 561 31.60 1.57 -2.05
N THR A 562 32.83 2.09 -2.14
CA THR A 562 33.94 1.80 -1.21
C THR A 562 34.16 0.29 -0.96
N ILE A 563 34.42 -0.48 -2.03
CA ILE A 563 34.67 -1.93 -1.94
C ILE A 563 35.85 -2.29 -1.03
N ASP A 564 36.81 -1.38 -0.84
CA ASP A 564 37.93 -1.49 0.11
C ASP A 564 37.49 -1.61 1.59
N ALA A 565 36.29 -1.14 1.95
CA ALA A 565 35.73 -1.35 3.29
C ALA A 565 35.22 -2.78 3.50
N ILE A 566 34.81 -3.47 2.43
CA ILE A 566 34.28 -4.85 2.47
C ILE A 566 35.41 -5.88 2.33
N ALA A 567 36.36 -5.58 1.43
CA ALA A 567 37.45 -6.45 1.04
C ALA A 567 38.83 -5.75 1.20
N PRO A 568 39.20 -5.35 2.43
CA PRO A 568 40.51 -4.80 2.70
C PRO A 568 41.59 -5.86 2.45
N LYS A 569 42.71 -5.40 1.90
CA LYS A 569 43.89 -6.22 1.64
C LYS A 569 44.43 -6.85 2.93
N ALA A 570 44.76 -8.14 2.87
CA ALA A 570 45.26 -8.88 4.02
C ALA A 570 46.48 -8.20 4.68
N GLY A 571 46.34 -7.86 5.97
CA GLY A 571 47.39 -7.22 6.78
C GLY A 571 47.08 -5.78 7.25
N ALA A 572 46.01 -5.15 6.74
CA ALA A 572 45.48 -3.90 7.30
C ALA A 572 44.58 -4.21 8.51
N ASP A 573 44.97 -3.70 9.69
CA ASP A 573 44.30 -3.80 11.00
C ASP A 573 43.96 -5.20 11.55
N GLN A 574 44.54 -5.54 12.71
CA GLN A 574 44.41 -6.86 13.35
C GLN A 574 43.08 -7.04 14.11
N SER A 575 42.33 -5.96 14.38
CA SER A 575 41.06 -5.99 15.11
C SER A 575 39.86 -6.17 14.18
N GLY A 576 39.57 -7.42 13.79
CA GLY A 576 38.40 -7.78 12.95
C GLY A 576 38.68 -8.78 11.83
N ALA A 577 39.93 -9.19 11.64
CA ALA A 577 40.41 -9.98 10.49
C ALA A 577 39.56 -11.21 10.13
N ASP A 578 39.03 -11.93 11.12
CA ASP A 578 38.24 -13.15 10.90
C ASP A 578 36.82 -12.90 10.34
N VAL A 579 36.26 -11.71 10.54
CA VAL A 579 34.99 -11.30 9.90
C VAL A 579 35.26 -10.84 8.47
N HIS A 580 36.30 -10.03 8.25
CA HIS A 580 36.72 -9.60 6.91
C HIS A 580 37.08 -10.78 6.01
N HIS A 581 37.83 -11.78 6.52
CA HIS A 581 38.22 -12.94 5.73
C HIS A 581 37.01 -13.80 5.31
N ARG A 582 35.99 -13.93 6.19
CA ARG A 582 34.73 -14.61 5.86
C ARG A 582 33.89 -13.82 4.85
N MET A 583 33.75 -12.50 5.01
CA MET A 583 33.05 -11.65 4.04
C MET A 583 33.72 -11.66 2.66
N LEU A 584 35.05 -11.54 2.61
CA LEU A 584 35.85 -11.64 1.38
C LEU A 584 35.66 -13.00 0.70
N SER A 585 35.73 -14.10 1.46
CA SER A 585 35.55 -15.45 0.92
C SER A 585 34.16 -15.65 0.34
N GLN A 586 33.12 -15.14 1.00
CA GLN A 586 31.75 -15.16 0.50
C GLN A 586 31.56 -14.22 -0.71
N LEU A 587 32.20 -13.04 -0.72
CA LEU A 587 32.16 -12.10 -1.85
C LEU A 587 32.71 -12.75 -3.12
N LEU A 588 33.92 -13.32 -3.03
CA LEU A 588 34.57 -14.03 -4.14
C LEU A 588 33.69 -15.19 -4.64
N ARG A 589 33.14 -16.00 -3.73
CA ARG A 589 32.24 -17.10 -4.06
C ARG A 589 30.96 -16.64 -4.78
N GLU A 590 30.35 -15.53 -4.36
CA GLU A 590 29.16 -15.01 -5.04
C GLU A 590 29.48 -14.38 -6.40
N ILE A 591 30.67 -13.77 -6.56
CA ILE A 591 31.17 -13.28 -7.86
C ILE A 591 31.42 -14.46 -8.81
N ASP A 592 32.10 -15.51 -8.37
CA ASP A 592 32.28 -16.75 -9.16
C ASP A 592 30.93 -17.35 -9.57
N ASN A 593 29.93 -17.38 -8.65
CA ASN A 593 28.57 -17.84 -8.95
C ASN A 593 27.78 -16.93 -9.92
N LEU A 594 28.21 -15.68 -10.17
CA LEU A 594 27.59 -14.83 -11.20
C LEU A 594 28.04 -15.21 -12.63
N ARG A 595 29.04 -16.07 -12.81
CA ARG A 595 29.45 -16.54 -14.14
C ARG A 595 28.35 -17.31 -14.87
N ASP A 596 27.48 -17.99 -14.15
CA ASP A 596 26.35 -18.75 -14.71
C ASP A 596 25.08 -17.91 -14.95
N VAL A 597 25.06 -16.63 -14.54
CA VAL A 597 23.87 -15.78 -14.61
C VAL A 597 24.06 -14.61 -15.55
N ASN A 598 23.34 -14.64 -16.69
CA ASN A 598 23.39 -13.56 -17.67
C ASN A 598 22.58 -12.34 -17.20
N GLY A 599 23.08 -11.15 -17.51
CA GLY A 599 22.39 -9.88 -17.27
C GLY A 599 22.62 -9.21 -15.91
N VAL A 600 23.47 -9.75 -15.03
CA VAL A 600 23.96 -9.04 -13.84
C VAL A 600 25.34 -8.45 -14.12
N ILE A 601 25.48 -7.13 -13.98
CA ILE A 601 26.76 -6.42 -14.21
C ILE A 601 27.30 -5.93 -12.88
N LEU A 602 28.49 -6.38 -12.51
CA LEU A 602 29.16 -6.00 -11.27
C LEU A 602 29.96 -4.70 -11.48
N LEU A 603 29.64 -3.69 -10.69
CA LEU A 603 30.36 -2.42 -10.65
C LEU A 603 30.90 -2.21 -9.23
N ALA A 604 32.11 -1.69 -9.11
CA ALA A 604 32.69 -1.37 -7.81
C ALA A 604 33.40 -0.01 -7.89
N ALA A 605 33.46 0.71 -6.77
CA ALA A 605 34.25 1.93 -6.64
C ALA A 605 35.19 1.86 -5.44
N THR A 606 36.38 2.41 -5.60
CA THR A 606 37.32 2.64 -4.49
C THR A 606 38.07 3.95 -4.66
N ASN A 607 38.41 4.56 -3.52
CA ASN A 607 39.35 5.69 -3.48
C ASN A 607 40.79 5.26 -3.13
N ARG A 608 41.01 3.97 -2.80
CA ARG A 608 42.25 3.39 -2.29
C ARG A 608 42.54 2.05 -2.99
N PRO A 609 42.94 2.06 -4.27
CA PRO A 609 43.20 0.82 -5.03
C PRO A 609 44.25 -0.08 -4.35
N GLU A 610 45.23 0.51 -3.66
CA GLU A 610 46.24 -0.18 -2.87
C GLU A 610 45.70 -0.96 -1.66
N GLY A 611 44.49 -0.59 -1.19
CA GLY A 611 43.79 -1.21 -0.06
C GLY A 611 42.84 -2.34 -0.45
N VAL A 612 42.58 -2.56 -1.74
CA VAL A 612 41.70 -3.65 -2.22
C VAL A 612 42.46 -4.97 -2.28
N GLU A 613 41.83 -6.06 -1.83
CA GLU A 613 42.39 -7.41 -1.92
C GLU A 613 42.62 -7.85 -3.39
N PRO A 614 43.86 -8.21 -3.80
CA PRO A 614 44.17 -8.61 -5.18
C PRO A 614 43.37 -9.78 -5.74
N ALA A 615 42.75 -10.62 -4.90
CA ALA A 615 41.85 -11.68 -5.36
C ALA A 615 40.64 -11.15 -6.16
N LEU A 616 40.17 -9.93 -5.88
CA LEU A 616 39.08 -9.27 -6.62
C LEU A 616 39.49 -8.73 -8.00
N LEU A 617 40.79 -8.68 -8.30
CA LEU A 617 41.34 -8.19 -9.57
C LEU A 617 41.75 -9.32 -10.53
N ARG A 618 41.38 -10.57 -10.19
CA ARG A 618 41.64 -11.73 -11.03
C ARG A 618 40.70 -11.74 -12.25
N SER A 619 41.17 -12.35 -13.33
CA SER A 619 40.38 -12.51 -14.56
C SER A 619 39.21 -13.49 -14.35
N GLY A 620 37.98 -13.00 -14.50
CA GLY A 620 36.75 -13.79 -14.45
C GLY A 620 35.67 -13.12 -13.61
#